data_AF-A0A1W0X2L7-F1
#
_entry.id   AF-A0A1W0X2L7-F1
#
_cell.length_a   1.000
_cell.length_b   1.000
_cell.length_c   1.000
_cell.angle_alpha   90.00
_cell.angle_beta   90.00
_cell.angle_gamma   90.00
#
_symmetry.space_group_name_H-M   'P 1'
#
loop_
_entity.id
_entity.type
_entity.pdbx_description
1 polymer ?
#
loop_
_entity_poly.entity_id
_entity_poly.type
_entity_poly.pdbx_seq_one_letter_code
_entity_poly.pdbx_strand_id
1 'polypeptide(L)'
;MSKDVFLNKLYGNCLLPNVCSNSIVLLDSFPAHKDADSMKAITQQEYKHPKIRVFSPGTTGLIQPCDVFYFQPYKIFLRKVTDRILLDDPEIQVFQRNIVIRLQTLVHHQF
;
A
#
# COMPACT_ATOMS: atom_id res chain seq x y z
N MET A 1 -11.69 3.51 -2.77
CA MET A 1 -11.24 4.68 -1.97
C MET A 1 -11.50 5.94 -2.78
N SER A 2 -12.13 6.97 -2.20
CA SER A 2 -12.39 8.23 -2.91
C SER A 2 -11.13 9.10 -3.00
N LYS A 3 -11.10 10.02 -3.97
CA LYS A 3 -10.00 10.98 -4.15
C LYS A 3 -9.79 11.85 -2.90
N ASP A 4 -10.87 12.31 -2.26
CA ASP A 4 -10.78 13.15 -1.06
C ASP A 4 -10.18 12.42 0.13
N VAL A 5 -10.52 11.14 0.31
CA VAL A 5 -9.95 10.30 1.36
C VAL A 5 -8.45 10.11 1.11
N PHE A 6 -8.06 9.85 -0.14
CA PHE A 6 -6.65 9.75 -0.50
C PHE A 6 -5.91 11.07 -0.21
N LEU A 7 -6.38 12.19 -0.75
CA LEU A 7 -5.68 13.47 -0.67
C LEU A 7 -5.58 14.00 0.76
N ASN A 8 -6.68 14.04 1.50
CA ASN A 8 -6.71 14.69 2.80
C ASN A 8 -6.26 13.76 3.92
N LYS A 9 -6.73 12.49 3.93
CA LYS A 9 -6.42 11.58 5.03
C LYS A 9 -5.10 10.86 4.83
N LEU A 10 -4.84 10.28 3.66
CA LEU A 10 -3.64 9.47 3.45
C LEU A 10 -2.45 10.32 3.04
N TYR A 11 -2.56 11.09 1.95
CA TYR A 11 -1.46 11.89 1.43
C TYR A 11 -1.12 13.04 2.38
N GLY A 12 -2.09 13.89 2.70
CA GLY A 12 -1.91 15.05 3.57
C GLY A 12 -1.53 14.69 5.00
N ASN A 13 -2.37 13.92 5.70
CA ASN A 13 -2.20 13.71 7.15
C ASN A 13 -1.25 12.56 7.51
N CYS A 14 -1.09 11.54 6.66
CA CYS A 14 -0.26 10.38 6.98
C CYS A 14 1.08 10.39 6.25
N LEU A 15 1.09 10.66 4.94
CA LEU A 15 2.33 10.55 4.16
C LEU A 15 3.22 11.78 4.33
N LEU A 16 2.72 12.99 4.06
CA LEU A 16 3.53 14.22 4.06
C LEU A 16 4.35 14.44 5.34
N PRO A 17 3.83 14.22 6.56
CA PRO A 17 4.62 14.37 7.80
C PRO A 17 5.86 13.48 7.88
N ASN A 18 5.90 12.40 7.11
CA ASN A 18 7.00 11.42 7.09
C ASN A 18 7.93 11.61 5.87
N VAL A 19 7.69 12.63 5.04
CA VAL A 19 8.47 12.90 3.82
C VAL A 19 9.55 13.92 4.09
N CYS A 20 10.80 13.57 3.77
CA CYS A 20 11.97 14.42 3.93
C CYS A 20 12.34 15.17 2.63
N SER A 21 13.35 16.04 2.72
CA SER A 21 14.03 16.60 1.54
C SER A 21 14.39 15.51 0.53
N ASN A 22 14.19 15.78 -0.77
CA ASN A 22 14.62 14.91 -1.87
C ASN A 22 13.96 13.52 -1.90
N SER A 23 12.89 13.31 -1.13
CA SER A 23 12.11 12.07 -1.21
C SER A 23 11.40 11.93 -2.56
N ILE A 24 11.29 10.69 -3.01
CA ILE A 24 10.50 10.30 -4.18
C ILE A 24 9.29 9.52 -3.66
N VAL A 25 8.09 9.99 -4.01
CA VAL A 25 6.84 9.28 -3.70
C VAL A 25 6.44 8.49 -4.94
N LEU A 26 6.43 7.17 -4.80
CA LEU A 26 6.03 6.23 -5.85
C LEU A 26 4.59 5.79 -5.62
N LEU A 27 3.70 6.07 -6.56
CA LEU A 27 2.28 5.70 -6.50
C LEU A 27 1.94 4.71 -7.62
N ASP A 28 0.95 3.85 -7.37
CA ASP A 28 0.37 3.03 -8.41
C ASP A 28 -0.46 3.88 -9.40
N SER A 29 -0.88 3.27 -10.51
CA SER A 29 -1.63 3.96 -11.56
C SER A 29 -3.10 4.20 -11.23
N PHE A 30 -3.51 4.18 -9.95
CA PHE A 30 -4.89 4.40 -9.55
C PHE A 30 -5.36 5.82 -9.93
N PRO A 31 -6.60 6.02 -10.42
CA PRO A 31 -7.04 7.33 -10.93
C PRO A 31 -6.86 8.49 -9.96
N ALA A 32 -7.07 8.29 -8.65
CA ALA A 32 -6.87 9.35 -7.66
C ALA A 32 -5.41 9.78 -7.50
N HIS A 33 -4.44 8.94 -7.89
CA HIS A 33 -3.01 9.23 -7.80
C HIS A 33 -2.47 9.95 -9.03
N LYS A 34 -3.26 10.06 -10.10
CA LYS A 34 -2.86 10.75 -11.33
C LYS A 34 -2.99 12.27 -11.24
N ASP A 35 -3.69 12.78 -10.22
CA ASP A 35 -3.94 14.20 -10.03
C ASP A 35 -2.78 14.87 -9.29
N ALA A 36 -1.69 15.10 -10.04
CA ALA A 36 -0.50 15.75 -9.52
C ALA A 36 -0.76 17.18 -9.04
N ASP A 37 -1.72 17.89 -9.63
CA ASP A 37 -2.02 19.28 -9.28
C ASP A 37 -2.70 19.38 -7.91
N SER A 38 -3.65 18.49 -7.62
CA SER A 38 -4.28 18.39 -6.30
C SER A 38 -3.26 18.00 -5.22
N MET A 39 -2.35 17.08 -5.52
CA MET A 39 -1.28 16.70 -4.57
C MET A 39 -0.31 17.86 -4.31
N LYS A 40 0.08 18.60 -5.36
CA LYS A 40 0.91 19.80 -5.21
C LYS A 40 0.22 20.88 -4.37
N ALA A 41 -1.07 21.11 -4.59
CA ALA A 41 -1.85 22.11 -3.85
C ALA A 41 -1.90 21.83 -2.34
N ILE A 42 -1.93 20.56 -1.94
CA ILE A 42 -1.97 20.14 -0.53
C ILE A 42 -0.56 20.05 0.08
N THR A 43 0.47 19.92 -0.75
CA THR A 43 1.87 19.89 -0.28
C THR A 43 2.28 21.30 0.17
N GLN A 44 2.18 21.55 1.48
CA GLN A 44 2.58 22.82 2.10
C GLN A 44 4.07 23.12 1.87
N GLN A 45 4.45 24.41 1.90
CA GLN A 45 5.83 24.87 1.69
C GLN A 45 6.84 24.33 2.72
N GLU A 46 6.38 23.94 3.91
CA GLU A 46 7.23 23.30 4.93
C GLU A 46 7.76 21.94 4.45
N TYR A 47 7.04 21.29 3.54
CA TYR A 47 7.52 20.10 2.85
C TYR A 47 8.35 20.49 1.63
N LYS A 48 9.55 19.94 1.52
CA LYS A 48 10.54 20.24 0.46
C LYS A 48 10.17 19.69 -0.94
N HIS A 49 8.88 19.69 -1.28
CA HIS A 49 8.27 19.24 -2.54
C HIS A 49 8.77 17.86 -3.01
N PRO A 50 8.18 16.75 -2.52
CA PRO A 50 8.58 15.42 -2.96
C PRO A 50 8.37 15.24 -4.47
N LYS A 51 9.27 14.48 -5.09
CA LYS A 51 9.12 14.09 -6.50
C LYS A 51 8.11 12.96 -6.57
N ILE A 52 6.90 13.26 -7.06
CA ILE A 52 5.87 12.25 -7.28
C ILE A 52 6.15 11.53 -8.61
N ARG A 53 6.07 10.20 -8.59
CA ARG A 53 6.14 9.34 -9.77
C ARG A 53 5.04 8.31 -9.69
N VAL A 54 4.40 8.05 -10.83
CA VAL A 54 3.31 7.09 -10.96
C VAL A 54 3.80 5.97 -11.86
N PHE A 55 3.61 4.72 -11.43
CA PHE A 55 3.91 3.56 -12.26
C PHE A 55 2.97 3.49 -13.47
N SER A 56 3.44 2.93 -14.57
CA SER A 56 2.60 2.70 -15.74
C SER A 56 1.46 1.72 -15.39
N PRO A 57 0.26 1.90 -15.99
CA PRO A 57 -0.82 0.94 -15.83
C PRO A 57 -0.37 -0.49 -16.17
N GLY A 58 -0.76 -1.45 -15.33
CA GLY A 58 -0.43 -2.86 -15.53
C GLY A 58 0.98 -3.28 -15.09
N THR A 59 1.83 -2.34 -14.66
CA THR A 59 3.20 -2.68 -14.22
C THR A 59 3.33 -2.86 -12.71
N THR A 60 2.30 -2.55 -11.93
CA THR A 60 2.33 -2.58 -10.46
C THR A 60 2.86 -3.91 -9.91
N GLY A 61 2.26 -5.03 -10.32
CA GLY A 61 2.68 -6.37 -9.90
C GLY A 61 4.03 -6.85 -10.46
N LEU A 62 4.65 -6.08 -11.37
CA LEU A 62 5.92 -6.43 -12.01
C LEU A 62 7.11 -5.66 -11.44
N ILE A 63 6.91 -4.37 -11.12
CA ILE A 63 8.02 -3.47 -10.75
C ILE A 63 7.78 -2.64 -9.49
N GLN A 64 6.56 -2.58 -8.94
CA GLN A 64 6.33 -1.81 -7.72
C GLN A 64 6.95 -2.56 -6.52
N PRO A 65 7.91 -1.96 -5.78
CA PRO A 65 8.58 -2.63 -4.67
C PRO A 65 7.63 -3.14 -3.59
N CYS A 66 6.58 -2.38 -3.28
CA CYS A 66 5.59 -2.82 -2.31
C CYS A 66 4.91 -4.12 -2.75
N ASP A 67 4.56 -4.27 -4.03
CA ASP A 67 3.87 -5.45 -4.52
C ASP A 67 4.80 -6.64 -4.73
N VAL A 68 5.98 -6.40 -5.30
CA VAL A 68 6.96 -7.43 -5.70
C VAL A 68 7.78 -7.94 -4.52
N PHE A 69 8.07 -7.08 -3.54
CA PHE A 69 8.94 -7.40 -2.42
C PHE A 69 8.20 -7.41 -1.09
N TYR A 70 7.57 -6.30 -0.69
CA TYR A 70 7.01 -6.19 0.66
C TYR A 70 5.78 -7.07 0.88
N PHE A 71 4.80 -7.01 -0.02
CA PHE A 71 3.55 -7.77 0.06
C PHE A 71 3.63 -9.14 -0.58
N GLN A 72 4.67 -9.45 -1.36
CA GLN A 72 4.79 -10.71 -2.06
C GLN A 72 4.86 -11.92 -1.10
N PRO A 73 5.67 -11.92 -0.02
CA PRO A 73 5.66 -12.98 0.98
C PRO A 73 4.28 -13.17 1.61
N TYR A 74 3.59 -12.06 1.92
CA TYR A 74 2.24 -12.10 2.46
C TYR A 74 1.24 -12.75 1.48
N LYS A 75 1.25 -12.36 0.20
CA LYS A 75 0.38 -12.94 -0.83
C LYS A 75 0.62 -14.45 -0.99
N ILE A 76 1.89 -14.89 -0.99
CA ILE A 76 2.26 -16.30 -1.09
C ILE A 76 1.77 -17.08 0.13
N PHE A 77 1.98 -16.53 1.33
CA PHE A 77 1.57 -17.17 2.58
C PHE A 77 0.05 -17.24 2.70
N LEU A 78 -0.64 -16.13 2.44
CA LEU A 78 -2.10 -16.05 2.43
C LEU A 78 -2.70 -17.10 1.48
N ARG A 79 -2.15 -17.25 0.27
CA ARG A 79 -2.61 -18.28 -0.68
C ARG A 79 -2.52 -19.68 -0.08
N LYS A 80 -1.37 -20.05 0.50
CA LYS A 80 -1.20 -21.37 1.15
C LYS A 80 -2.16 -21.61 2.31
N VAL A 81 -2.39 -20.57 3.13
CA VAL A 81 -3.33 -20.64 4.25
C VAL A 81 -4.76 -20.80 3.75
N THR A 82 -5.15 -20.02 2.74
CA THR A 82 -6.49 -20.12 2.13
C THR A 82 -6.71 -21.47 1.47
N ASP A 83 -5.73 -22.00 0.73
CA ASP A 83 -5.80 -23.33 0.12
C ASP A 83 -6.05 -24.40 1.19
N ARG A 84 -5.39 -24.28 2.35
CA ARG A 84 -5.58 -25.22 3.46
C ARG A 84 -6.95 -25.08 4.13
N ILE A 85 -7.42 -23.86 4.32
CA ILE A 85 -8.76 -23.60 4.89
C ILE A 85 -9.85 -24.13 3.97
N LEU A 86 -9.71 -24.00 2.65
CA LEU A 86 -10.68 -24.57 1.72
C LEU A 86 -10.72 -26.11 1.77
N LEU A 87 -9.59 -26.77 2.07
CA LEU A 87 -9.52 -28.23 2.17
C LEU A 87 -10.03 -28.76 3.51
N ASP A 88 -9.68 -28.10 4.60
CA ASP A 88 -10.03 -28.54 5.95
C ASP A 88 -11.43 -28.05 6.40
N ASP A 89 -12.00 -27.08 5.69
CA ASP A 89 -13.27 -26.39 6.00
C ASP A 89 -13.44 -25.97 7.47
N PRO A 90 -12.46 -25.28 8.09
CA PRO A 90 -12.62 -24.78 9.44
C PRO A 90 -13.53 -23.54 9.44
N GLU A 91 -14.18 -23.26 10.57
CA GLU A 91 -14.96 -22.03 10.81
C GLU A 91 -14.05 -20.79 10.99
N ILE A 92 -13.19 -20.48 10.03
CA ILE A 92 -12.25 -19.37 10.05
C ILE A 92 -12.50 -18.42 8.88
N GLN A 93 -12.74 -17.15 9.19
CA GLN A 93 -12.83 -16.09 8.19
C GLN A 93 -11.49 -15.36 8.04
N VAL A 94 -10.71 -15.75 7.02
CA VAL A 94 -9.36 -15.22 6.76
C VAL A 94 -9.33 -13.70 6.57
N PHE A 95 -10.42 -13.13 6.06
CA PHE A 95 -10.56 -11.70 5.77
C PHE A 95 -10.87 -10.85 7.02
N GLN A 96 -11.04 -11.47 8.20
CA GLN A 96 -11.21 -10.71 9.43
C GLN A 96 -9.94 -9.94 9.78
N ARG A 97 -10.10 -8.68 10.19
CA ARG A 97 -8.99 -7.76 10.49
C ARG A 97 -7.95 -8.37 11.44
N ASN A 98 -8.40 -9.03 12.50
CA ASN A 98 -7.49 -9.64 13.48
C ASN A 98 -6.67 -10.79 12.89
N ILE A 99 -7.27 -11.57 11.98
CA ILE A 99 -6.58 -12.64 11.27
C ILE A 99 -5.58 -12.06 10.27
N VAL A 100 -5.98 -11.05 9.50
CA VAL A 100 -5.09 -10.34 8.58
C VAL A 100 -3.86 -9.79 9.30
N ILE A 101 -4.04 -9.14 10.47
CA ILE A 101 -2.93 -8.63 11.29
C ILE A 101 -2.04 -9.78 11.78
N ARG A 102 -2.62 -10.88 12.28
CA ARG A 102 -1.85 -12.06 12.71
C ARG A 102 -1.03 -12.67 11.56
N LEU A 103 -1.61 -12.78 10.37
CA LEU A 103 -0.92 -13.28 9.18
C LEU A 103 0.22 -12.36 8.77
N GLN A 104 0.02 -11.04 8.81
CA GLN A 104 1.10 -10.06 8.59
C GLN A 104 2.23 -10.24 9.60
N THR A 105 1.91 -10.38 10.90
CA THR A 105 2.89 -10.65 11.95
C THR A 105 3.67 -11.94 11.67
N LEU A 106 2.98 -13.02 11.30
CA LEU A 106 3.61 -14.31 11.00
C LEU A 106 4.52 -14.26 9.77
N VAL A 107 4.23 -13.41 8.80
CA VAL A 107 5.05 -13.26 7.58
C VAL A 107 6.31 -12.43 7.86
N HIS A 108 6.21 -11.39 8.69
CA HIS A 108 7.29 -10.43 8.91
C HIS A 108 8.15 -10.69 10.15
N HIS A 109 7.69 -11.50 11.11
CA HIS A 109 8.44 -11.90 12.32
C HIS A 109 8.71 -13.40 12.33
N GLN A 110 9.32 -13.90 11.25
CA GLN A 110 9.84 -15.26 11.25
C GLN A 110 11.25 -15.22 11.86
N PHE A 111 11.39 -15.86 13.03
CA PHE A 111 12.59 -16.01 13.86
C PHE A 111 12.94 -14.84 14.78
#